data_AF-A0A2S9G956-F1
#
_entry.id   AF-A0A2S9G956-F1
#
_cell.length_a   1.000
_cell.length_b   1.000
_cell.length_c   1.000
_cell.angle_alpha   90.00
_cell.angle_beta   90.00
_cell.angle_gamma   90.00
#
_symmetry.space_group_name_H-M   'P 1'
#
loop_
_entity.id
_entity.type
_entity.pdbx_description
1 polymer ?
#
loop_
_entity_poly.entity_id
_entity_poly.type
_entity_poly.pdbx_seq_one_letter_code
_entity_poly.pdbx_strand_id
1 'polypeptide(L)'
;RVRDQDHGLDQALDRTLIQLAEGALEDAHPVRLELPVRNVNRTVGTLLGSEVTRRYGAQGLPEDTIHITLTGSAGQSIGAFLPPG
;
A
#
# COMPACT_ATOMS: atom_id res chain seq x y z
N ARG A 1 -25.98 17.77 -12.43
CA ARG A 1 -25.11 18.13 -11.29
C ARG A 1 -24.16 16.96 -11.07
N VAL A 2 -22.91 17.08 -11.53
CA VAL A 2 -21.87 16.12 -11.16
C VAL A 2 -21.48 16.47 -9.72
N ARG A 3 -21.76 15.57 -8.77
CA ARG A 3 -21.22 15.70 -7.41
C ARG A 3 -19.74 15.43 -7.53
N ASP A 4 -18.90 16.39 -7.15
CA ASP A 4 -17.48 16.12 -6.88
C ASP A 4 -17.41 14.91 -5.96
N GLN A 5 -16.86 13.82 -6.51
CA GLN A 5 -16.59 12.63 -5.75
C GLN A 5 -15.27 12.89 -5.04
N ASP A 6 -15.35 13.44 -3.83
CA ASP A 6 -14.21 13.44 -2.92
C ASP A 6 -13.99 11.98 -2.50
N HIS A 7 -13.17 11.27 -3.27
CA HIS A 7 -12.95 9.83 -3.11
C HIS A 7 -12.12 9.48 -1.86
N GLY A 8 -11.80 10.42 -0.97
CA GLY A 8 -11.04 10.14 0.25
C GLY A 8 -9.66 9.51 0.00
N LEU A 9 -9.22 9.45 -1.26
CA LEU A 9 -7.90 8.99 -1.70
C LEU A 9 -6.80 9.85 -1.09
N ASP A 10 -7.15 11.08 -0.68
CA ASP A 10 -6.25 12.00 0.01
C ASP A 10 -5.95 11.61 1.47
N GLN A 11 -6.78 10.76 2.10
CA GLN A 11 -6.57 10.18 3.44
C GLN A 11 -6.33 8.66 3.40
N ALA A 12 -5.94 8.12 2.24
CA ALA A 12 -5.72 6.70 2.07
C ALA A 12 -4.52 6.22 2.90
N LEU A 13 -4.72 5.16 3.69
CA LEU A 13 -3.68 4.47 4.46
C LEU A 13 -2.44 4.16 3.60
N ASP A 14 -2.63 3.90 2.31
CA ASP A 14 -1.56 3.73 1.33
C ASP A 14 -0.54 4.87 1.26
N ARG A 15 -0.94 6.13 1.43
CA ARG A 15 0.02 7.25 1.42
C ARG A 15 0.99 7.14 2.57
N THR A 16 0.47 6.78 3.74
CA THR A 16 1.30 6.48 4.91
C THR A 16 2.17 5.26 4.66
N LEU A 17 1.64 4.20 4.03
CA LEU A 17 2.42 3.02 3.69
C LEU A 17 3.58 3.35 2.74
N ILE A 18 3.35 4.16 1.70
CA ILE A 18 4.39 4.58 0.75
C ILE A 18 5.49 5.38 1.46
N GLN A 19 5.13 6.33 2.31
CA GLN A 19 6.10 7.11 3.10
C GLN A 19 6.93 6.22 4.03
N LEU A 20 6.29 5.28 4.72
CA LEU A 20 6.98 4.37 5.63
C LEU A 20 7.82 3.30 4.92
N ALA A 21 7.50 3.00 3.65
CA ALA A 21 8.21 2.05 2.82
C ALA A 21 9.26 2.71 1.91
N GLU A 22 9.61 3.97 2.10
CA GLU A 22 10.55 4.70 1.23
C GLU A 22 11.89 3.97 1.06
N GLY A 23 12.48 3.44 2.15
CA GLY A 23 13.70 2.65 2.07
C GLY A 23 13.59 1.35 1.25
N ALA A 24 12.40 0.72 1.24
CA ALA A 24 12.14 -0.43 0.38
C ALA A 24 11.94 -0.03 -1.08
N LEU A 25 11.29 1.11 -1.32
CA LEU A 25 11.02 1.63 -2.65
C LEU A 25 12.26 2.20 -3.34
N GLU A 26 13.22 2.73 -2.59
CA GLU A 26 14.45 3.31 -3.13
C GLU A 26 15.54 2.25 -3.33
N ASP A 27 15.84 1.47 -2.28
CA ASP A 27 17.03 0.61 -2.23
C ASP A 27 16.71 -0.88 -1.99
N ALA A 28 15.44 -1.29 -2.09
CA ALA A 28 14.98 -2.64 -1.74
C ALA A 28 15.37 -3.06 -0.31
N HIS A 29 15.45 -2.09 0.61
CA HIS A 29 15.74 -2.37 2.02
C HIS A 29 14.51 -3.01 2.68
N PRO A 30 14.66 -4.14 3.41
CA PRO A 30 13.52 -4.76 4.09
C PRO A 30 12.90 -3.84 5.14
N VAL A 31 11.59 -3.64 5.07
CA VAL A 31 10.78 -2.86 6.01
C VAL A 31 9.68 -3.72 6.62
N ARG A 32 9.44 -3.51 7.92
CA ARG A 32 8.34 -4.13 8.65
C ARG A 32 7.48 -3.05 9.28
N LEU A 33 6.21 -3.01 8.94
CA LEU A 33 5.26 -1.99 9.38
C LEU A 33 4.11 -2.63 10.17
N GLU A 34 3.69 -1.98 11.24
CA GLU A 34 2.54 -2.38 12.04
C GLU A 34 1.60 -1.19 12.19
N LEU A 35 0.38 -1.29 11.65
CA LEU A 35 -0.56 -0.17 11.60
C LEU A 35 -2.01 -0.63 11.89
N PRO A 36 -2.84 0.22 12.51
CA PRO A 36 -4.25 -0.06 12.66
C PRO A 36 -4.98 0.08 11.31
N VAL A 37 -6.05 -0.69 11.11
CA VAL A 37 -6.91 -0.60 9.92
C VAL A 37 -8.40 -0.57 10.29
N ARG A 38 -9.19 0.21 9.54
CA ARG A 38 -10.65 0.34 9.70
C ARG A 38 -11.36 0.07 8.38
N ASN A 39 -12.64 -0.26 8.44
CA ASN A 39 -13.42 -0.72 7.27
C ASN A 39 -13.62 0.37 6.20
N VAL A 40 -13.37 1.64 6.57
CA VAL A 40 -13.29 2.78 5.67
C VAL A 40 -12.01 2.78 4.82
N ASN A 41 -10.95 2.12 5.27
CA ASN A 41 -9.71 1.93 4.51
C ASN A 41 -9.92 0.78 3.51
N ARG A 42 -10.34 1.14 2.28
CA ARG A 42 -10.48 0.21 1.15
C ARG A 42 -9.19 0.20 0.33
N THR A 43 -9.01 -0.84 -0.48
CA THR A 43 -7.88 -0.96 -1.42
C THR A 43 -6.50 -0.77 -0.79
N VAL A 44 -6.36 -1.13 0.50
CA VAL A 44 -5.12 -0.93 1.25
C VAL A 44 -4.00 -1.73 0.60
N GLY A 45 -2.89 -1.06 0.29
CA GLY A 45 -1.70 -1.63 -0.34
C GLY A 45 -1.72 -1.55 -1.87
N THR A 46 -2.83 -1.18 -2.50
CA THR A 46 -2.91 -1.13 -3.97
C THR A 46 -2.04 0.00 -4.55
N LEU A 47 -1.99 1.18 -3.91
CA LEU A 47 -1.13 2.26 -4.39
C LEU A 47 0.34 1.95 -4.10
N LEU A 48 0.64 1.37 -2.93
CA LEU A 48 1.99 0.90 -2.62
C LEU A 48 2.45 -0.15 -3.65
N GLY A 49 1.61 -1.12 -3.99
CA GLY A 49 1.90 -2.13 -5.02
C GLY A 49 2.09 -1.52 -6.41
N SER A 50 1.33 -0.47 -6.75
CA SER A 50 1.55 0.29 -7.99
C SER A 50 2.91 0.99 -7.98
N GLU A 51 3.37 1.50 -6.83
CA GLU A 51 4.66 2.16 -6.68
C GLU A 51 5.83 1.18 -6.76
N VAL A 52 5.69 -0.05 -6.25
CA VAL A 52 6.64 -1.14 -6.46
C VAL A 52 6.68 -1.51 -7.95
N THR A 53 5.52 -1.74 -8.57
CA THR A 53 5.43 -2.10 -10.00
C THR A 53 6.03 -1.01 -10.90
N ARG A 54 5.82 0.28 -10.57
CA ARG A 54 6.38 1.42 -11.33
C ARG A 54 7.91 1.41 -11.32
N ARG A 55 8.53 1.04 -10.19
CA ARG A 55 9.98 1.08 -10.00
C ARG A 55 10.69 -0.21 -10.43
N TYR A 56 10.10 -1.37 -10.12
CA TYR A 56 10.74 -2.69 -10.29
C TYR A 56 10.07 -3.55 -11.37
N GLY A 57 9.01 -3.05 -12.01
CA GLY A 57 8.28 -3.78 -13.03
C GLY A 57 7.59 -5.04 -12.49
N ALA A 58 7.33 -5.99 -13.39
CA ALA A 58 6.63 -7.23 -13.05
C ALA A 58 7.42 -8.16 -12.12
N GLN A 59 8.74 -7.99 -12.00
CA GLN A 59 9.57 -8.78 -11.09
C GLN A 59 9.36 -8.37 -9.62
N GLY A 60 8.96 -7.12 -9.36
CA GLY A 60 8.75 -6.63 -8.01
C GLY A 60 10.03 -6.54 -7.19
N LEU A 61 9.87 -6.55 -5.87
CA LEU A 61 10.96 -6.55 -4.91
C LEU A 61 11.40 -7.98 -4.55
N PRO A 62 12.58 -8.17 -3.95
CA PRO A 62 12.92 -9.43 -3.29
C PRO A 62 11.85 -9.85 -2.29
N GLU A 63 11.69 -11.15 -2.06
CA GLU A 63 10.72 -11.68 -1.10
C GLU A 63 10.92 -11.07 0.30
N ASP A 64 9.82 -10.81 1.00
CA ASP A 64 9.79 -10.21 2.35
C ASP A 64 10.45 -8.82 2.46
N THR A 65 10.52 -8.05 1.37
CA THR A 65 11.05 -6.68 1.41
C THR A 65 10.07 -5.73 2.07
N ILE A 66 8.76 -5.84 1.80
CA ILE A 66 7.75 -5.01 2.47
C ILE A 66 6.76 -5.90 3.22
N HIS A 67 6.94 -5.98 4.53
CA HIS A 67 6.02 -6.73 5.40
C HIS A 67 5.11 -5.76 6.17
N ILE A 68 3.80 -5.88 6.00
CA ILE A 68 2.83 -5.01 6.68
C ILE A 68 1.85 -5.86 7.48
N THR A 69 1.85 -5.69 8.80
CA THR A 69 0.83 -6.23 9.70
C THR A 69 -0.23 -5.17 9.95
N LEU A 70 -1.49 -5.51 9.66
CA LEU A 70 -2.64 -4.63 9.89
C LEU A 70 -3.53 -5.19 10.99
N THR A 71 -3.81 -4.39 12.02
CA THR A 71 -4.68 -4.78 13.14
C THR A 71 -6.02 -4.03 13.07
N GLY A 72 -7.14 -4.77 13.02
CA GLY A 72 -8.49 -4.21 13.00
C GLY A 72 -9.38 -4.87 11.94
N SER A 73 -10.16 -4.06 11.22
CA SER A 73 -11.06 -4.56 10.16
C SER A 73 -10.83 -3.79 8.88
N ALA A 74 -10.27 -4.42 7.85
CA ALA A 74 -10.03 -3.76 6.58
C ALA A 74 -11.30 -3.60 5.75
N GLY A 75 -11.34 -2.56 4.92
CA GLY A 75 -12.37 -2.40 3.90
C GLY A 75 -12.19 -3.40 2.76
N GLN A 76 -13.09 -3.31 1.78
CA GLN A 76 -13.04 -4.17 0.60
C GLN A 76 -11.73 -4.00 -0.19
N SER A 77 -11.31 -5.09 -0.84
CA SER A 77 -10.15 -5.12 -1.75
C SER A 77 -8.78 -4.83 -1.09
N ILE A 78 -8.60 -5.20 0.17
CA ILE A 78 -7.27 -5.23 0.81
C ILE A 78 -6.29 -6.08 -0.01
N GLY A 79 -5.07 -5.58 -0.24
CA GLY A 79 -4.02 -6.28 -0.96
C GLY A 79 -4.34 -6.58 -2.43
N ALA A 80 -5.26 -5.82 -3.04
CA ALA A 80 -5.58 -6.02 -4.45
C ALA A 80 -4.40 -5.60 -5.34
N PHE A 81 -4.04 -6.49 -6.27
CA PHE A 81 -2.99 -6.28 -7.29
C PHE A 81 -1.58 -6.05 -6.73
N LEU A 82 -1.24 -6.68 -5.60
CA LEU A 82 0.11 -6.62 -5.05
C LEU A 82 1.12 -7.32 -5.99
N PRO A 83 2.23 -6.65 -6.37
CA PRO A 83 3.36 -7.30 -7.02
C PRO A 83 4.16 -8.14 -6.01
N PRO A 84 5.17 -8.91 -6.47
CA PRO A 84 6.09 -9.60 -5.57
C PRO A 84 6.88 -8.66 -4.65
N GLY A 85 7.17 -9.16 -3.44
CA GLY A 85 8.09 -8.58 -2.46
C GLY A 85 7.47 -7.82 -1.31
#